data_AF-A0AAD8YL35-F1
#
_entry.id   AF-A0AAD8YL35-F1
#
_cell.length_a   1.000
_cell.length_b   1.000
_cell.length_c   1.000
_cell.angle_alpha   90.00
_cell.angle_beta   90.00
_cell.angle_gamma   90.00
#
_symmetry.space_group_name_H-M   'P 1'
#
loop_
_entity.id
_entity.type
_entity.pdbx_description
1 polymer ?
#
loop_
_entity_poly.entity_id
_entity_poly.type
_entity_poly.pdbx_seq_one_letter_code
_entity_poly.pdbx_strand_id
1 'polypeptide(L)'
;MSDDQETKPAETPKVEEEPKKEEDKVKEEESTATFEPVVKLDEVEVKSGEEEEETLCTYRSKLFIYGETLLDKGTGNKTWRERGIGEARILRHREHQRIRFLMRQEKTMKVIANHALDPRITLEPNAGSDRSWVWSAYDFADGELEEKVFALRFANSDIATEFKETYEKYQKEMESLLAGEDKADESGEADEAAEALSGLKTADEE
;
A
#
# COMPACT_ATOMS: atom_id res chain seq x y z
N MET A 1 57.55 -26.66 -71.42
CA MET A 1 56.88 -26.08 -70.24
C MET A 1 57.97 -25.41 -69.43
N SER A 2 58.24 -24.16 -69.78
CA SER A 2 59.23 -23.27 -69.17
C SER A 2 58.65 -21.85 -69.22
N ASP A 3 59.26 -20.99 -68.40
CA ASP A 3 59.07 -19.55 -68.21
C ASP A 3 58.08 -19.16 -67.09
N ASP A 4 58.60 -18.92 -65.89
CA ASP A 4 59.15 -17.63 -65.39
C ASP A 4 58.04 -16.59 -65.18
N GLN A 5 57.65 -16.40 -63.91
CA GLN A 5 56.98 -15.16 -63.49
C GLN A 5 57.88 -14.46 -62.48
N GLU A 6 58.62 -13.51 -63.03
CA GLU A 6 59.45 -12.52 -62.38
C GLU A 6 58.56 -11.51 -61.62
N THR A 7 58.91 -11.25 -60.36
CA THR A 7 58.31 -10.26 -59.47
C THR A 7 58.64 -8.82 -59.90
N LYS A 8 57.65 -7.91 -59.87
CA LYS A 8 57.86 -6.44 -59.84
C LYS A 8 56.88 -5.74 -58.89
N PRO A 9 57.24 -4.55 -58.37
CA PRO A 9 57.05 -4.17 -56.96
C PRO A 9 55.81 -3.30 -56.69
N ALA A 10 55.49 -3.20 -55.40
CA ALA A 10 54.43 -2.38 -54.84
C ALA A 10 54.56 -0.89 -55.21
N GLU A 11 53.48 -0.33 -55.75
CA GLU A 11 53.25 1.11 -55.84
C GLU A 11 52.03 1.43 -54.97
N THR A 12 52.25 2.27 -53.96
CA THR A 12 51.23 2.74 -53.02
C THR A 12 50.39 3.82 -53.69
N PRO A 13 49.06 3.69 -53.80
CA PRO A 13 48.22 4.79 -54.22
C PRO A 13 48.06 5.77 -53.05
N LYS A 14 48.45 7.01 -53.34
CA LYS A 14 48.26 8.22 -52.54
C LYS A 14 46.77 8.38 -52.20
N VAL A 15 46.44 8.41 -50.91
CA VAL A 15 45.09 8.67 -50.41
C VAL A 15 44.75 10.13 -50.69
N GLU A 16 43.76 10.36 -51.57
CA GLU A 16 43.09 11.65 -51.68
C GLU A 16 42.16 11.81 -50.47
N GLU A 17 42.31 12.91 -49.73
CA GLU A 17 41.39 13.29 -48.66
C GLU A 17 40.01 13.60 -49.26
N GLU A 18 39.05 12.69 -49.06
CA GLU A 18 37.64 13.01 -49.23
C GLU A 18 37.20 13.99 -48.12
N PRO A 19 36.36 14.99 -48.44
CA PRO A 19 35.92 15.97 -47.46
C PRO A 19 35.07 15.24 -46.41
N LYS A 20 35.44 15.38 -45.14
CA LYS A 20 34.62 14.97 -44.00
C LYS A 20 33.21 15.52 -44.19
N LYS A 21 32.26 14.63 -44.47
CA LYS A 21 30.84 14.89 -44.25
C LYS A 21 30.70 15.16 -42.76
N GLU A 22 30.49 16.42 -42.40
CA GLU A 22 30.04 16.79 -41.07
C GLU A 22 28.75 16.00 -40.81
N GLU A 23 28.81 15.15 -39.79
CA GLU A 23 27.62 14.53 -39.22
C GLU A 23 26.73 15.68 -38.74
N ASP A 24 25.66 15.93 -39.49
CA ASP A 24 24.60 16.85 -39.09
C ASP A 24 23.96 16.27 -37.83
N LYS A 25 24.52 16.63 -36.67
CA LYS A 25 23.93 16.36 -35.37
C LYS A 25 22.58 17.05 -35.37
N VAL A 26 21.52 16.25 -35.53
CA VAL A 26 20.14 16.67 -35.27
C VAL A 26 20.15 17.40 -33.93
N LYS A 27 19.99 18.73 -33.96
CA LYS A 27 19.83 19.52 -32.74
C LYS A 27 18.61 18.95 -32.04
N GLU A 28 18.82 18.39 -30.86
CA GLU A 28 17.72 18.08 -29.95
C GLU A 28 17.07 19.41 -29.58
N GLU A 29 16.01 19.78 -30.30
CA GLU A 29 15.20 20.95 -29.97
C GLU A 29 14.37 20.60 -28.73
N GLU A 30 14.86 21.03 -27.57
CA GLU A 30 14.10 20.95 -26.32
C GLU A 30 12.88 21.88 -26.41
N SER A 31 11.71 21.39 -25.98
CA SER A 31 10.48 22.18 -25.98
C SER A 31 10.62 23.41 -25.08
N THR A 32 10.48 24.60 -25.66
CA THR A 32 10.51 25.89 -24.96
C THR A 32 9.13 26.32 -24.44
N ALA A 33 8.13 25.44 -24.51
CA ALA A 33 6.77 25.74 -24.09
C ALA A 33 6.70 26.09 -22.60
N THR A 34 6.27 27.32 -22.30
CA THR A 34 5.97 27.77 -20.94
C THR A 34 4.47 27.61 -20.69
N PHE A 35 4.11 26.90 -19.63
CA PHE A 35 2.70 26.68 -19.26
C PHE A 35 2.33 27.57 -18.08
N GLU A 36 1.33 28.44 -18.28
CA GLU A 36 0.75 29.23 -17.19
C GLU A 36 -0.27 28.38 -16.40
N PRO A 37 -0.22 28.37 -15.05
CA PRO A 37 -1.15 27.60 -14.24
C PRO A 37 -2.57 28.15 -14.38
N VAL A 38 -3.52 27.30 -14.77
CA VAL A 38 -4.94 27.66 -14.90
C VAL A 38 -5.58 27.95 -13.53
N VAL A 39 -5.06 27.32 -12.47
CA VAL A 39 -5.57 27.44 -11.10
C VAL A 39 -4.39 27.60 -10.14
N LYS A 40 -4.51 28.55 -9.21
CA LYS A 40 -3.65 28.65 -8.03
C LYS A 40 -4.34 27.94 -6.88
N LEU A 41 -3.69 26.94 -6.32
CA LEU A 41 -4.15 26.21 -5.15
C LEU A 41 -3.34 26.70 -3.96
N ASP A 42 -4.02 27.02 -2.87
CA ASP A 42 -3.37 27.29 -1.60
C ASP A 42 -2.92 25.97 -0.96
N GLU A 43 -1.85 26.04 -0.17
CA GLU A 43 -1.40 24.89 0.62
C GLU A 43 -2.45 24.58 1.69
N VAL A 44 -2.95 23.35 1.69
CA VAL A 44 -3.94 22.87 2.66
C VAL A 44 -3.29 21.80 3.51
N GLU A 45 -3.40 21.93 4.83
CA GLU A 45 -2.99 20.89 5.75
C GLU A 45 -3.90 19.67 5.60
N VAL A 46 -3.33 18.53 5.21
CA VAL A 46 -4.07 17.29 4.99
C VAL A 46 -3.86 16.37 6.18
N LYS A 47 -4.97 16.05 6.86
CA LYS A 47 -5.01 15.05 7.93
C LYS A 47 -5.14 13.65 7.35
N SER A 48 -4.43 12.68 7.94
CA SER A 48 -4.45 11.29 7.49
C SER A 48 -5.67 10.53 8.01
N GLY A 49 -6.27 10.99 9.13
CA GLY A 49 -7.32 10.28 9.86
C GLY A 49 -6.77 9.07 10.63
N GLU A 50 -5.48 9.11 10.96
CA GLU A 50 -4.72 8.08 11.68
C GLU A 50 -3.96 8.68 12.88
N GLU A 51 -4.19 9.96 13.21
CA GLU A 51 -3.45 10.69 14.25
C GLU A 51 -3.73 10.16 15.67
N GLU A 52 -4.93 9.64 15.89
CA GLU A 52 -5.41 9.08 17.17
C GLU A 52 -5.11 7.58 17.30
N GLU A 53 -4.30 7.03 16.39
CA GLU A 53 -4.02 5.60 16.31
C GLU A 53 -2.54 5.30 16.51
N GLU A 54 -2.28 4.14 17.11
CA GLU A 54 -0.96 3.54 17.21
C GLU A 54 -0.82 2.43 16.17
N THR A 55 0.33 2.41 15.47
CA THR A 55 0.66 1.31 14.54
C THR A 55 1.26 0.14 15.31
N LEU A 56 0.51 -0.97 15.39
CA LEU A 56 0.95 -2.17 16.10
C LEU A 56 1.93 -3.01 15.28
N CYS A 57 1.76 -3.04 13.96
CA CYS A 57 2.67 -3.73 13.04
C CYS A 57 2.55 -3.17 11.62
N THR A 58 3.61 -3.33 10.81
CA THR A 58 3.63 -2.96 9.40
C THR A 58 4.33 -4.03 8.57
N TYR A 59 3.69 -4.43 7.47
CA TYR A 59 4.24 -5.43 6.57
C TYR A 59 4.02 -5.04 5.11
N ARG A 60 5.11 -4.93 4.35
CA ARG A 60 5.02 -4.70 2.90
C ARG A 60 4.44 -5.91 2.20
N SER A 61 3.39 -5.69 1.42
CA SER A 61 2.59 -6.75 0.82
C SER A 61 1.89 -6.29 -0.46
N LYS A 62 1.37 -7.27 -1.20
CA LYS A 62 0.53 -7.04 -2.38
C LYS A 62 -0.88 -7.55 -2.10
N LEU A 63 -1.85 -6.67 -2.27
CA LEU A 63 -3.27 -6.96 -2.04
C LEU A 63 -3.97 -7.29 -3.37
N PHE A 64 -4.77 -8.34 -3.34
CA PHE A 64 -5.68 -8.74 -4.39
C PHE A 64 -7.11 -8.75 -3.85
N ILE A 65 -8.07 -8.50 -4.73
CA ILE A 65 -9.50 -8.63 -4.46
C ILE A 65 -10.08 -9.68 -5.41
N TYR A 66 -10.94 -10.54 -4.89
CA TYR A 66 -11.73 -11.46 -5.70
C TYR A 66 -13.12 -10.87 -5.93
N GLY A 67 -13.45 -10.63 -7.19
CA GLY A 67 -14.72 -10.00 -7.55
C GLY A 67 -14.96 -9.97 -9.04
N GLU A 68 -16.13 -9.44 -9.40
CA GLU A 68 -16.47 -9.20 -10.79
C GLU A 68 -15.66 -8.04 -11.35
N THR A 69 -15.46 -8.11 -12.65
CA THR A 69 -14.73 -7.10 -13.39
C THR A 69 -15.69 -6.03 -13.89
N LEU A 70 -15.18 -4.85 -14.28
CA LEU A 70 -16.02 -3.88 -14.98
C LEU A 70 -16.60 -4.44 -16.29
N LEU A 71 -15.92 -5.40 -16.91
CA LEU A 71 -16.34 -6.07 -18.14
C LEU A 71 -17.30 -7.25 -17.88
N ASP A 72 -17.22 -7.87 -16.71
CA ASP A 72 -17.95 -9.07 -16.30
C ASP A 72 -19.07 -8.76 -15.30
N LYS A 73 -19.38 -7.49 -15.06
CA LYS A 73 -20.38 -7.06 -14.09
C LYS A 73 -21.75 -7.64 -14.45
N GLY A 74 -22.34 -8.41 -13.53
CA GLY A 74 -23.63 -9.07 -13.71
C GLY A 74 -23.57 -10.42 -14.45
N THR A 75 -22.38 -10.90 -14.82
CA THR A 75 -22.19 -12.24 -15.42
C THR A 75 -21.99 -13.34 -14.38
N GLY A 76 -21.68 -12.99 -13.13
CA GLY A 76 -21.30 -13.94 -12.09
C GLY A 76 -19.83 -14.37 -12.14
N ASN A 77 -19.06 -13.98 -13.17
CA ASN A 77 -17.66 -14.37 -13.34
C ASN A 77 -16.76 -13.54 -12.42
N LYS A 78 -16.27 -14.17 -11.35
CA LYS A 78 -15.35 -13.56 -10.38
C LYS A 78 -13.91 -14.02 -10.61
N THR A 79 -12.99 -13.07 -10.57
CA THR A 79 -11.55 -13.31 -10.78
C THR A 79 -10.71 -12.52 -9.79
N TRP A 80 -9.50 -13.01 -9.53
CA TRP A 80 -8.51 -12.29 -8.72
C TRP A 80 -7.94 -11.10 -9.49
N ARG A 81 -7.92 -9.93 -8.84
CA ARG A 81 -7.41 -8.68 -9.40
C ARG A 81 -6.43 -8.04 -8.44
N GLU A 82 -5.33 -7.54 -8.96
CA GLU A 82 -4.43 -6.71 -8.15
C GLU A 82 -5.13 -5.42 -7.78
N ARG A 83 -5.20 -5.15 -6.47
CA ARG A 83 -5.77 -3.92 -5.92
C ARG A 83 -4.68 -2.88 -5.65
N GLY A 84 -3.53 -3.33 -5.15
CA GLY A 84 -2.38 -2.46 -4.93
C GLY A 84 -1.24 -3.13 -4.18
N ILE A 85 -0.12 -2.41 -4.09
CA ILE A 85 1.07 -2.77 -3.33
C ILE A 85 1.31 -1.68 -2.30
N GLY A 86 1.61 -2.08 -1.07
CA GLY A 86 2.03 -1.17 -0.02
C GLY A 86 2.14 -1.80 1.34
N GLU A 87 2.06 -0.98 2.38
CA GLU A 87 2.20 -1.41 3.76
C GLU A 87 0.84 -1.78 4.36
N ALA A 88 0.69 -3.07 4.71
CA ALA A 88 -0.41 -3.56 5.49
C ALA A 88 -0.13 -3.26 6.96
N ARG A 89 -0.99 -2.44 7.57
CA ARG A 89 -0.85 -1.98 8.95
C ARG A 89 -2.03 -2.44 9.79
N ILE A 90 -1.73 -2.87 11.01
CA ILE A 90 -2.75 -3.05 12.05
C ILE A 90 -2.64 -1.85 12.98
N LEU A 91 -3.73 -1.11 13.11
CA LEU A 91 -3.81 0.14 13.86
C LEU A 91 -4.74 -0.05 15.06
N ARG A 92 -4.40 0.59 16.17
CA ARG A 92 -5.21 0.63 17.39
C ARG A 92 -5.57 2.06 17.74
N HIS A 93 -6.85 2.34 17.93
CA HIS A 93 -7.31 3.62 18.43
C HIS A 93 -6.89 3.83 19.90
N ARG A 94 -6.32 4.99 20.23
CA ARG A 94 -5.82 5.27 21.60
C ARG A 94 -6.93 5.29 22.64
N GLU A 95 -8.05 5.96 22.35
CA GLU A 95 -9.15 6.06 23.31
C GLU A 95 -10.00 4.78 23.36
N HIS A 96 -10.62 4.37 22.26
CA HIS A 96 -11.57 3.25 22.24
C HIS A 96 -10.93 1.85 22.13
N GLN A 97 -9.60 1.78 22.05
CA GLN A 97 -8.81 0.54 21.89
C GLN A 97 -9.20 -0.32 20.67
N ARG A 98 -10.07 0.19 19.78
CA ARG A 98 -10.55 -0.52 18.59
C ARG A 98 -9.41 -0.76 17.63
N ILE A 99 -9.38 -1.95 17.03
CA ILE A 99 -8.30 -2.39 16.15
C ILE A 99 -8.84 -2.52 14.71
N ARG A 100 -8.12 -1.95 13.75
CA ARG A 100 -8.44 -2.05 12.33
C ARG A 100 -7.24 -2.45 11.48
N PHE A 101 -7.53 -3.06 10.34
CA PHE A 101 -6.58 -3.29 9.27
C PHE A 101 -6.66 -2.12 8.28
N LEU A 102 -5.53 -1.48 8.00
CA LEU A 102 -5.43 -0.39 7.03
C LEU A 102 -4.26 -0.64 6.08
N MET A 103 -4.51 -0.49 4.78
CA MET A 103 -3.48 -0.58 3.76
C MET A 103 -3.60 0.56 2.76
N ARG A 104 -2.48 1.22 2.47
CA ARG A 104 -2.39 2.28 1.45
C ARG A 104 -1.50 1.84 0.30
N GLN A 105 -1.86 2.24 -0.91
CA GLN A 105 -1.06 2.00 -2.10
C GLN A 105 0.17 2.92 -2.11
N GLU A 106 1.35 2.36 -2.37
CA GLU A 106 2.59 3.12 -2.55
C GLU A 106 2.43 4.18 -3.64
N LYS A 107 3.11 5.33 -3.46
CA LYS A 107 3.10 6.51 -4.34
C LYS A 107 1.79 7.29 -4.38
N THR A 108 0.65 6.63 -4.53
CA THR A 108 -0.67 7.30 -4.60
C THR A 108 -1.26 7.59 -3.23
N MET A 109 -0.82 6.88 -2.19
CA MET A 109 -1.30 6.97 -0.80
C MET A 109 -2.81 6.71 -0.64
N LYS A 110 -3.46 6.17 -1.68
CA LYS A 110 -4.88 5.80 -1.66
C LYS A 110 -5.10 4.62 -0.71
N VAL A 111 -6.16 4.68 0.07
CA VAL A 111 -6.61 3.56 0.89
C VAL A 111 -7.11 2.46 -0.04
N ILE A 112 -6.56 1.25 0.12
CA ILE A 112 -6.92 0.08 -0.69
C ILE A 112 -7.59 -1.03 0.11
N ALA A 113 -7.44 -1.00 1.43
CA ALA A 113 -8.20 -1.79 2.40
C ALA A 113 -8.31 -0.99 3.70
N ASN A 114 -9.49 -1.01 4.30
CA ASN A 114 -9.85 -0.40 5.58
C ASN A 114 -11.03 -1.17 6.18
N HIS A 115 -10.77 -2.05 7.14
CA HIS A 115 -11.80 -2.82 7.84
C HIS A 115 -11.41 -3.08 9.28
N ALA A 116 -12.40 -3.26 10.15
CA ALA A 116 -12.17 -3.67 11.54
C ALA A 116 -11.54 -5.07 11.59
N LEU A 117 -10.73 -5.31 12.64
CA LEU A 117 -10.15 -6.63 12.93
C LEU A 117 -11.22 -7.53 13.59
N ASP A 118 -12.30 -7.81 12.87
CA ASP A 118 -13.46 -8.53 13.40
C ASP A 118 -13.09 -9.97 13.81
N PRO A 119 -13.46 -10.44 15.02
CA PRO A 119 -13.17 -11.79 15.48
C PRO A 119 -13.67 -12.92 14.56
N ARG A 120 -14.66 -12.64 13.72
CA ARG A 120 -15.24 -13.61 12.77
C ARG A 120 -14.42 -13.80 11.50
N ILE A 121 -13.42 -12.95 11.25
CA ILE A 121 -12.54 -13.06 10.08
C ILE A 121 -11.59 -14.24 10.25
N THR A 122 -11.46 -15.09 9.24
CA THR A 122 -10.52 -16.22 9.29
C THR A 122 -9.49 -16.09 8.16
N LEU A 123 -8.21 -16.11 8.51
CA LEU A 123 -7.11 -16.12 7.54
C LEU A 123 -6.85 -17.55 7.03
N GLU A 124 -7.29 -17.83 5.80
CA GLU A 124 -7.13 -19.11 5.14
C GLU A 124 -5.92 -19.14 4.20
N PRO A 125 -5.16 -20.25 4.12
CA PRO A 125 -4.05 -20.35 3.18
C PRO A 125 -4.55 -20.38 1.73
N ASN A 126 -3.86 -19.66 0.84
CA ASN A 126 -4.19 -19.70 -0.58
C ASN A 126 -3.62 -20.96 -1.25
N ALA A 127 -4.44 -21.69 -2.00
CA ALA A 127 -3.99 -22.89 -2.73
C ALA A 127 -2.86 -22.53 -3.71
N GLY A 128 -1.69 -23.15 -3.55
CA GLY A 128 -0.52 -22.93 -4.40
C GLY A 128 0.36 -21.73 -4.00
N SER A 129 0.14 -21.12 -2.83
CA SER A 129 1.05 -20.13 -2.26
C SER A 129 1.27 -20.37 -0.76
N ASP A 130 2.53 -20.50 -0.36
CA ASP A 130 2.99 -20.55 1.04
C ASP A 130 3.05 -19.16 1.72
N ARG A 131 3.08 -18.10 0.90
CA ARG A 131 3.23 -16.70 1.35
C ARG A 131 1.99 -15.83 1.14
N SER A 132 0.79 -16.43 1.09
CA SER A 132 -0.45 -15.68 0.89
C SER A 132 -1.59 -16.15 1.80
N TRP A 133 -2.35 -15.20 2.33
CA TRP A 133 -3.57 -15.43 3.11
C TRP A 133 -4.78 -14.87 2.39
N VAL A 134 -5.92 -15.55 2.51
CA VAL A 134 -7.22 -15.19 1.95
C VAL A 134 -8.23 -15.00 3.07
N TRP A 135 -9.05 -13.97 2.99
CA TRP A 135 -10.15 -13.75 3.94
C TRP A 135 -11.27 -12.89 3.35
N SER A 136 -12.42 -12.89 3.99
CA SER A 136 -13.54 -12.00 3.70
C SER A 136 -13.69 -10.96 4.79
N ALA A 137 -13.94 -9.70 4.44
CA ALA A 137 -14.22 -8.63 5.40
C ALA A 137 -15.16 -7.57 4.82
N TYR A 138 -15.91 -6.89 5.70
CA TYR A 138 -16.64 -5.67 5.35
C TYR A 138 -15.69 -4.49 5.36
N ASP A 139 -15.41 -3.95 4.17
CA ASP A 139 -14.36 -2.98 3.92
C ASP A 139 -14.91 -1.64 3.47
N PHE A 140 -14.25 -0.56 3.91
CA PHE A 140 -14.65 0.83 3.70
C PHE A 140 -13.62 1.63 2.86
N ALA A 141 -12.73 0.96 2.11
CA ALA A 141 -11.69 1.67 1.35
C ALA A 141 -12.26 2.58 0.23
N ASP A 142 -13.44 2.26 -0.31
CA ASP A 142 -14.08 3.01 -1.40
C ASP A 142 -15.12 4.03 -0.89
N GLY A 143 -15.26 4.21 0.44
CA GLY A 143 -16.22 5.12 1.05
C GLY A 143 -17.62 4.54 1.27
N GLU A 144 -17.83 3.27 0.90
CA GLU A 144 -19.04 2.50 1.16
C GLU A 144 -18.66 1.18 1.84
N LEU A 145 -19.52 0.69 2.73
CA LEU A 145 -19.28 -0.56 3.45
C LEU A 145 -19.68 -1.74 2.56
N GLU A 146 -18.69 -2.46 2.04
CA GLU A 146 -18.89 -3.56 1.10
C GLU A 146 -18.18 -4.83 1.58
N GLU A 147 -18.82 -5.98 1.41
CA GLU A 147 -18.15 -7.26 1.64
C GLU A 147 -17.17 -7.56 0.50
N LYS A 148 -15.90 -7.73 0.84
CA LYS A 148 -14.82 -8.03 -0.12
C LYS A 148 -14.05 -9.25 0.32
N VAL A 149 -13.63 -10.04 -0.66
CA VAL A 149 -12.73 -11.18 -0.47
C VAL A 149 -11.33 -10.75 -0.88
N PHE A 150 -10.40 -10.77 0.06
CA PHE A 150 -9.03 -10.33 -0.09
C PHE A 150 -8.08 -11.51 -0.21
N ALA A 151 -6.97 -11.30 -0.93
CA ALA A 151 -5.77 -12.11 -0.78
C ALA A 151 -4.58 -11.19 -0.58
N LEU A 152 -3.79 -11.44 0.46
CA LEU A 152 -2.59 -10.67 0.77
C LEU A 152 -1.37 -11.55 0.59
N ARG A 153 -0.47 -11.13 -0.30
CA ARG A 153 0.76 -11.86 -0.63
C ARG A 153 1.98 -11.10 -0.13
N PHE A 154 2.85 -11.82 0.56
CA PHE A 154 4.09 -11.31 1.14
C PHE A 154 5.30 -11.66 0.28
N ALA A 155 6.46 -11.09 0.63
CA ALA A 155 7.71 -11.37 -0.06
C ALA A 155 8.15 -12.84 0.12
N ASN A 156 8.04 -13.36 1.34
CA ASN A 156 8.44 -14.72 1.73
C ASN A 156 7.40 -15.34 2.68
N SER A 157 7.55 -16.64 2.95
CA SER A 157 6.68 -17.41 3.86
C SER A 157 6.80 -16.96 5.31
N ASP A 158 8.00 -16.55 5.74
CA ASP A 158 8.25 -16.22 7.14
C ASP A 158 7.47 -14.97 7.56
N ILE A 159 7.48 -13.92 6.74
CA ILE A 159 6.68 -12.71 6.94
C ILE A 159 5.19 -13.04 6.90
N ALA A 160 4.77 -13.96 6.02
CA ALA A 160 3.37 -14.36 5.96
C ALA A 160 2.92 -15.03 7.27
N THR A 161 3.74 -15.94 7.82
CA THR A 161 3.46 -16.59 9.10
C THR A 161 3.45 -15.57 10.24
N GLU A 162 4.44 -14.69 10.32
CA GLU A 162 4.52 -13.63 11.33
C GLU A 162 3.30 -12.69 11.29
N PHE A 163 2.88 -12.31 10.08
CA PHE A 163 1.66 -11.51 9.89
C PHE A 163 0.44 -12.23 10.42
N LYS A 164 0.27 -13.53 10.11
CA LYS A 164 -0.88 -14.30 10.57
C LYS A 164 -0.92 -14.40 12.10
N GLU A 165 0.21 -14.72 12.72
CA GLU A 165 0.32 -14.79 14.19
C GLU A 165 -0.02 -13.46 14.84
N THR A 166 0.49 -12.36 14.27
CA THR A 166 0.22 -10.99 14.75
C THR A 166 -1.24 -10.60 14.55
N TYR A 167 -1.84 -10.93 13.41
CA TYR A 167 -3.24 -10.69 13.10
C TYR A 167 -4.15 -11.43 14.09
N GLU A 168 -3.95 -12.73 14.27
CA GLU A 168 -4.75 -13.55 15.19
C GLU A 168 -4.56 -13.14 16.65
N LYS A 169 -3.36 -12.69 17.05
CA LYS A 169 -3.11 -12.13 18.38
C LYS A 169 -4.00 -10.91 18.63
N TYR A 170 -3.96 -9.93 17.74
CA TYR A 170 -4.74 -8.70 17.93
C TYR A 170 -6.24 -8.90 17.68
N GLN A 171 -6.61 -9.90 16.90
CA GLN A 171 -8.00 -10.30 16.73
C GLN A 171 -8.59 -10.85 18.04
N LYS A 172 -7.83 -11.64 18.80
CA LYS A 172 -8.23 -12.07 20.15
C LYS A 172 -8.32 -10.91 21.12
N GLU A 173 -7.40 -9.94 21.05
CA GLU A 173 -7.52 -8.71 21.85
C GLU A 173 -8.80 -7.92 21.50
N MET A 174 -9.14 -7.83 20.21
CA MET A 174 -10.38 -7.19 19.75
C MET A 174 -11.63 -7.96 20.24
N GLU A 175 -11.59 -9.28 20.29
CA GLU A 175 -12.67 -10.11 20.83
C GLU A 175 -12.93 -9.83 22.31
N SER A 176 -11.88 -9.79 23.15
CA SER A 176 -11.99 -9.41 24.56
C SER A 176 -12.58 -8.00 24.75
N LEU A 177 -12.13 -7.03 23.94
CA LEU A 177 -12.67 -5.66 23.98
C LEU A 177 -14.16 -5.61 23.60
N LEU A 178 -14.59 -6.42 22.63
CA LEU A 178 -16.01 -6.51 22.24
C LEU A 178 -16.86 -7.22 23.30
N ALA A 179 -16.26 -8.12 24.08
CA ALA A 179 -16.91 -8.78 25.22
C ALA A 179 -17.02 -7.88 26.48
N GLY A 180 -16.45 -6.67 26.45
CA GLY A 180 -16.50 -5.71 27.55
C GLY A 180 -15.35 -5.86 28.55
N GLU A 181 -14.28 -6.58 28.21
CA GLU A 181 -13.04 -6.61 28.98
C GLU A 181 -12.18 -5.42 28.54
N ASP A 182 -12.39 -4.24 29.15
CA ASP A 182 -11.49 -3.12 28.96
C ASP A 182 -10.16 -3.41 29.68
N LYS A 183 -9.04 -3.35 28.94
CA LYS A 183 -7.72 -3.26 29.58
C LYS A 183 -7.68 -1.95 30.36
N ALA A 184 -7.22 -2.02 31.61
CA ALA A 184 -6.99 -0.83 32.42
C ALA A 184 -6.12 0.15 31.62
N ASP A 185 -6.62 1.36 31.48
CA ASP A 185 -5.93 2.45 30.83
C ASP A 185 -4.67 2.80 31.65
N GLU A 186 -3.47 2.46 31.14
CA GLU A 186 -2.20 2.84 31.78
C GLU A 186 -1.90 4.35 31.62
N SER A 187 -2.72 5.11 30.88
CA SER A 187 -2.53 6.55 30.68
C SER A 187 -2.99 7.41 31.87
N GLY A 188 -3.74 6.86 32.82
CA GLY A 188 -4.21 7.59 33.99
C GLY A 188 -5.26 8.67 33.71
N GLU A 189 -5.65 8.89 32.43
CA GLU A 189 -6.68 9.88 32.07
C GLU A 189 -8.05 9.53 32.67
N ALA A 190 -8.36 8.24 32.81
CA ALA A 190 -9.57 7.78 33.48
C ALA A 190 -9.58 8.12 34.98
N ASP A 191 -8.43 8.03 35.66
CA ASP A 191 -8.30 8.42 37.07
C ASP A 191 -8.35 9.93 37.24
N GLU A 192 -7.72 10.70 36.33
CA GLU A 192 -7.74 12.17 36.37
C GLU A 192 -9.15 12.73 36.08
N ALA A 193 -9.88 12.13 35.13
CA ALA A 193 -11.27 12.47 34.86
C ALA A 193 -12.20 12.10 36.03
N ALA A 194 -11.98 10.96 36.67
CA ALA A 194 -12.73 10.56 37.87
C ALA A 194 -12.44 11.48 39.06
N GLU A 195 -11.17 11.90 39.24
CA GLU A 195 -10.78 12.84 40.29
C GLU A 195 -11.41 14.23 40.04
N ALA A 196 -11.37 14.73 38.79
CA ALA A 196 -11.99 15.99 38.39
C ALA A 196 -13.52 16.00 38.62
N LEU A 197 -14.21 14.89 38.32
CA LEU A 197 -15.64 14.75 38.58
C LEU A 197 -15.97 14.67 40.07
N SER A 198 -15.11 14.04 40.88
CA SER A 198 -15.29 13.99 42.34
C SER A 198 -15.17 15.37 43.02
N GLY A 199 -14.50 16.32 42.37
CA GLY A 199 -14.34 17.69 42.81
C GLY A 199 -15.55 18.60 42.57
N LEU A 200 -16.48 18.24 41.68
CA LEU A 200 -17.70 19.01 41.44
C LEU A 200 -18.78 18.64 42.48
N LYS A 201 -18.83 19.38 43.59
CA LYS A 201 -20.04 19.44 44.43
C LYS A 201 -21.10 20.27 43.72
N THR A 202 -22.25 19.66 43.44
CA THR A 202 -23.48 20.38 43.11
C THR A 202 -23.87 21.24 44.31
N ALA A 203 -23.81 22.55 44.16
CA ALA A 203 -24.49 23.44 45.09
C ALA A 203 -25.99 23.27 44.86
N ASP A 204 -26.67 22.62 45.80
CA ASP A 204 -28.11 22.72 45.91
C ASP A 204 -28.44 24.19 46.22
N GLU A 205 -28.97 24.91 45.23
CA GLU A 205 -29.59 26.23 45.44
C GLU A 205 -31.01 26.01 45.97
N GLU A 206 -31.24 26.40 47.23
CA GLU A 206 -32.57 26.59 47.86
C GLU A 206 -33.33 27.79 47.26
#